data_AF-A0A3P6T7N8-F1
#
_entry.id   AF-A0A3P6T7N8-F1
#
_cell.length_a   1.000
_cell.length_b   1.000
_cell.length_c   1.000
_cell.angle_alpha   90.00
_cell.angle_beta   90.00
_cell.angle_gamma   90.00
#
_symmetry.space_group_name_H-M   'P 1'
#
loop_
_entity.id
_entity.type
_entity.pdbx_description
1 polymer ?
#
loop_
_entity_poly.entity_id
_entity_poly.type
_entity_poly.pdbx_seq_one_letter_code
_entity_poly.pdbx_strand_id
1 'polypeptide(L)'
;MVEELMAFKDKLDVFVEKCFGNEDERMKFAQAEKDAFDYFINTRGNKPAELIAKYMDARLRSANKEASDEQLDQLMNKVITLFRFIQGKDVFEVFYKKDLAKRLLLGRSASVDAEKIMLSKLRQECGAGFTQKLEGMFKDMELSKDLGVAFRNYTLHESSLGRLGEIVECNVNVLTMGQWPAYETVQVTLPKQLNACLQLYEKFYDSRHTGRKLQWQPRLGQCVLKANFRPGVRLN
;
A
#
# COMPACT_ATOMS: atom_id res chain seq x y z
N MET A 1 0.88 -20.22 8.93
CA MET A 1 1.71 -19.49 9.91
C MET A 1 0.98 -18.33 10.59
N VAL A 2 0.75 -17.16 9.96
CA VAL A 2 0.19 -15.99 10.70
C VAL A 2 -1.18 -16.31 11.30
N GLU A 3 -2.05 -16.97 10.55
CA GLU A 3 -3.36 -17.44 11.05
C GLU A 3 -3.24 -18.43 12.19
N GLU A 4 -2.34 -19.41 12.09
CA GLU A 4 -2.10 -20.39 13.15
C GLU A 4 -1.56 -19.72 14.41
N LEU A 5 -0.69 -18.70 14.28
CA LEU A 5 -0.20 -17.93 15.41
C LEU A 5 -1.31 -17.11 16.08
N MET A 6 -2.21 -16.50 15.31
CA MET A 6 -3.38 -15.80 15.86
C MET A 6 -4.31 -16.78 16.58
N ALA A 7 -4.63 -17.91 15.96
CA ALA A 7 -5.49 -18.93 16.57
C ALA A 7 -4.86 -19.53 17.83
N PHE A 8 -3.54 -19.73 17.84
CA PHE A 8 -2.81 -20.20 19.00
C PHE A 8 -2.82 -19.17 20.13
N LYS A 9 -2.59 -17.88 19.80
CA LYS A 9 -2.68 -16.78 20.75
C LYS A 9 -4.08 -16.66 21.36
N ASP A 10 -5.12 -16.69 20.53
CA ASP A 10 -6.52 -16.65 20.99
C ASP A 10 -6.82 -17.80 21.96
N LYS A 11 -6.33 -19.01 21.66
CA LYS A 11 -6.53 -20.18 22.54
C LYS A 11 -5.81 -20.01 23.89
N LEU A 12 -4.59 -19.47 23.88
CA LEU A 12 -3.82 -19.24 25.09
C LEU A 12 -4.41 -18.13 25.96
N ASP A 13 -4.86 -17.02 25.35
CA ASP A 13 -5.56 -15.95 26.06
C ASP A 13 -6.78 -16.48 26.81
N VAL A 14 -7.61 -17.29 26.14
CA VAL A 14 -8.78 -17.92 26.76
C VAL A 14 -8.39 -18.87 27.90
N PHE A 15 -7.30 -19.63 27.74
CA PHE A 15 -6.82 -20.52 28.79
C PHE A 15 -6.33 -19.74 30.00
N VAL A 16 -5.54 -18.67 29.77
CA VAL A 16 -5.03 -17.82 30.85
C VAL A 16 -6.17 -17.14 31.60
N GLU A 17 -7.18 -16.65 30.89
CA GLU A 17 -8.33 -15.98 31.46
C GLU A 17 -9.22 -16.94 32.28
N LYS A 18 -9.50 -18.15 31.75
CA LYS A 18 -10.51 -19.05 32.33
C LYS A 18 -9.97 -20.09 33.29
N CYS A 19 -8.70 -20.50 33.17
CA CYS A 19 -8.18 -21.66 33.89
C CYS A 19 -7.34 -21.31 35.13
N PHE A 20 -6.88 -20.07 35.28
CA PHE A 20 -6.12 -19.64 36.46
C PHE A 20 -6.99 -18.84 37.45
N GLY A 21 -6.83 -19.17 38.73
CA GLY A 21 -7.81 -18.88 39.78
C GLY A 21 -7.88 -17.40 40.16
N ASN A 22 -6.89 -16.90 40.89
CA ASN A 22 -6.89 -15.51 41.37
C ASN A 22 -6.28 -14.54 40.34
N GLU A 23 -6.54 -13.24 40.51
CA GLU A 23 -6.11 -12.21 39.56
C GLU A 23 -4.57 -12.10 39.45
N ASP A 24 -3.88 -12.24 40.58
CA ASP A 24 -2.42 -12.21 40.63
C ASP A 24 -1.78 -13.37 39.85
N GLU A 25 -2.34 -14.57 39.94
CA GLU A 25 -1.92 -15.74 39.15
C GLU A 25 -2.18 -15.52 37.67
N ARG A 26 -3.38 -15.04 37.29
CA ARG A 26 -3.69 -14.71 35.89
C ARG A 26 -2.69 -13.71 35.33
N MET A 27 -2.34 -12.65 36.07
CA MET A 27 -1.34 -11.68 35.62
C MET A 27 0.04 -12.30 35.42
N LYS A 28 0.48 -13.17 36.34
CA LYS A 28 1.77 -13.89 36.20
C LYS A 28 1.79 -14.80 34.97
N PHE A 29 0.73 -15.56 34.73
CA PHE A 29 0.64 -16.42 33.55
C PHE A 29 0.51 -15.62 32.25
N ALA A 30 -0.24 -14.52 32.24
CA ALA A 30 -0.32 -13.62 31.10
C ALA A 30 1.04 -12.99 30.76
N GLN A 31 1.84 -12.64 31.78
CA GLN A 31 3.20 -12.15 31.54
C GLN A 31 4.11 -13.25 30.99
N ALA A 32 4.09 -14.44 31.58
CA ALA A 32 4.87 -15.58 31.10
C ALA A 32 4.50 -15.96 29.65
N GLU A 33 3.22 -15.89 29.30
CA GLU A 33 2.75 -16.08 27.92
C GLU A 33 3.34 -15.03 26.97
N LYS A 34 3.28 -13.74 27.35
CA LYS A 34 3.86 -12.66 26.54
C LYS A 34 5.36 -12.85 26.33
N ASP A 35 6.09 -13.17 27.39
CA ASP A 35 7.54 -13.39 27.34
C ASP A 35 7.87 -14.59 26.45
N ALA A 36 7.09 -15.67 26.54
CA ALA A 36 7.24 -16.82 25.66
C ALA A 36 6.96 -16.46 24.19
N PHE A 37 5.89 -15.70 23.90
CA PHE A 37 5.57 -15.23 22.55
C PHE A 37 6.65 -14.35 21.96
N ASP A 38 7.15 -13.39 22.73
CA ASP A 38 8.26 -12.53 22.31
C ASP A 38 9.50 -13.38 22.01
N TYR A 39 9.85 -14.32 22.89
CA TYR A 39 11.00 -15.19 22.67
C TYR A 39 10.85 -16.03 21.39
N PHE A 40 9.80 -16.86 21.30
CA PHE A 40 9.74 -17.86 20.23
C PHE A 40 9.51 -17.23 18.86
N ILE A 41 8.74 -16.13 18.74
CA ILE A 41 8.54 -15.45 17.45
C ILE A 41 9.88 -14.98 16.91
N ASN A 42 10.69 -14.36 17.77
CA ASN A 42 11.97 -13.77 17.37
C ASN A 42 13.09 -14.81 17.14
N THR A 43 12.92 -16.09 17.53
CA THR A 43 13.89 -17.16 17.16
C THR A 43 14.03 -17.38 15.66
N ARG A 44 13.04 -16.95 14.86
CA ARG A 44 13.06 -17.06 13.39
C ARG A 44 13.61 -15.81 12.69
N GLY A 45 14.29 -14.94 13.43
CA GLY A 45 14.89 -13.71 12.92
C GLY A 45 13.85 -12.82 12.25
N ASN A 46 14.11 -12.43 10.99
CA ASN A 46 13.29 -11.46 10.27
C ASN A 46 12.05 -12.06 9.56
N LYS A 47 11.91 -13.39 9.54
CA LYS A 47 10.85 -14.05 8.76
C LYS A 47 9.42 -13.74 9.24
N PRO A 48 9.13 -13.65 10.56
CA PRO A 48 7.81 -13.27 11.04
C PRO A 48 7.36 -11.89 10.55
N ALA A 49 8.26 -10.90 10.55
CA ALA A 49 8.01 -9.54 10.08
C ALA A 49 7.56 -9.53 8.61
N GLU A 50 8.32 -10.21 7.74
CA GLU A 50 7.98 -10.36 6.31
C GLU A 50 6.62 -11.03 6.11
N LEU A 51 6.38 -12.14 6.82
CA LEU A 51 5.16 -12.93 6.64
C LEU A 51 3.92 -12.19 7.14
N ILE A 52 4.03 -11.40 8.21
CA ILE A 52 2.94 -10.56 8.70
C ILE A 52 2.65 -9.42 7.72
N ALA A 53 3.66 -8.78 7.14
CA ALA A 53 3.47 -7.78 6.08
C ALA A 53 2.75 -8.38 4.86
N LYS A 54 3.21 -9.55 4.38
CA LYS A 54 2.59 -10.26 3.24
C LYS A 54 1.16 -10.72 3.52
N TYR A 55 0.90 -11.17 4.75
CA TYR A 55 -0.43 -11.57 5.18
C TYR A 55 -1.40 -10.38 5.11
N MET A 56 -0.99 -9.22 5.63
CA MET A 56 -1.80 -8.01 5.54
C MET A 56 -1.99 -7.53 4.11
N ASP A 57 -0.94 -7.59 3.27
CA ASP A 57 -1.09 -7.27 1.85
C ASP A 57 -2.12 -8.17 1.16
N ALA A 58 -2.11 -9.48 1.42
CA ALA A 58 -3.11 -10.38 0.88
C ALA A 58 -4.53 -9.98 1.32
N ARG A 59 -4.72 -9.68 2.61
CA ARG A 59 -6.03 -9.33 3.19
C ARG A 59 -6.57 -7.97 2.73
N LEU A 60 -5.70 -7.02 2.45
CA LEU A 60 -6.06 -5.67 1.99
C LEU A 60 -6.27 -5.56 0.47
N ARG A 61 -6.03 -6.63 -0.30
CA ARG A 61 -6.25 -6.64 -1.76
C ARG A 61 -7.72 -6.78 -2.12
N SER A 62 -8.11 -6.17 -3.23
CA SER A 62 -9.46 -6.24 -3.80
C SER A 62 -9.98 -7.64 -4.13
N ALA A 63 -9.09 -8.64 -4.24
CA ALA A 63 -9.46 -10.04 -4.39
C ALA A 63 -10.11 -10.66 -3.14
N ASN A 64 -9.96 -10.02 -1.97
CA ASN A 64 -10.51 -10.47 -0.69
C ASN A 64 -11.76 -9.67 -0.25
N LYS A 65 -12.53 -9.15 -1.21
CA LYS A 65 -13.76 -8.36 -0.96
C LYS A 65 -14.90 -9.11 -0.25
N GLU A 66 -14.74 -10.39 0.05
CA GLU A 66 -15.76 -11.20 0.74
C GLU A 66 -15.83 -10.92 2.25
N ALA A 67 -14.79 -10.34 2.85
CA ALA A 67 -14.80 -9.98 4.28
C ALA A 67 -15.51 -8.64 4.51
N SER A 68 -16.33 -8.54 5.55
CA SER A 68 -16.92 -7.27 5.97
C SER A 68 -15.86 -6.34 6.56
N ASP A 69 -16.12 -5.03 6.58
CA ASP A 69 -15.21 -4.05 7.16
C ASP A 69 -14.98 -4.32 8.66
N GLU A 70 -15.99 -4.78 9.41
CA GLU A 70 -15.83 -5.16 10.82
C GLU A 70 -14.94 -6.40 10.99
N GLN A 71 -15.10 -7.42 10.15
CA GLN A 71 -14.25 -8.61 10.19
C GLN A 71 -12.80 -8.25 9.86
N LEU A 72 -12.61 -7.34 8.91
CA LEU A 72 -11.31 -6.84 8.52
C LEU A 72 -10.65 -6.04 9.65
N ASP A 73 -11.39 -5.17 10.35
CA ASP A 73 -10.87 -4.42 11.50
C ASP A 73 -10.47 -5.34 12.66
N GLN A 74 -11.32 -6.32 12.99
CA GLN A 74 -11.00 -7.33 14.00
C GLN A 74 -9.74 -8.11 13.64
N LEU A 75 -9.59 -8.49 12.36
CA LEU A 75 -8.40 -9.16 11.87
C LEU A 75 -7.16 -8.27 12.02
N MET A 76 -7.24 -6.98 11.67
CA MET A 76 -6.14 -6.03 11.85
C MET A 76 -5.74 -5.93 13.32
N ASN A 77 -6.69 -5.89 14.26
CA ASN A 77 -6.38 -5.86 15.70
C ASN A 77 -5.58 -7.09 16.13
N LYS A 78 -5.96 -8.29 15.67
CA LYS A 78 -5.22 -9.53 15.96
C LYS A 78 -3.82 -9.52 15.37
N VAL A 79 -3.67 -9.03 14.14
CA VAL A 79 -2.36 -8.92 13.49
C VAL A 79 -1.47 -7.90 14.21
N ILE A 80 -2.04 -6.79 14.67
CA ILE A 80 -1.34 -5.79 15.47
C ILE A 80 -0.86 -6.38 16.80
N THR A 81 -1.68 -7.19 17.47
CA THR A 81 -1.25 -7.93 18.67
C THR A 81 -0.04 -8.81 18.38
N LEU A 82 -0.02 -9.55 17.27
CA LEU A 82 1.17 -10.34 16.88
C LEU A 82 2.37 -9.45 16.53
N PHE A 83 2.14 -8.34 15.85
CA PHE A 83 3.17 -7.40 15.44
C PHE A 83 3.91 -6.77 16.63
N ARG A 84 3.26 -6.62 17.79
CA ARG A 84 3.90 -6.13 19.02
C ARG A 84 5.06 -7.00 19.48
N PHE A 85 5.00 -8.32 19.25
CA PHE A 85 6.05 -9.28 19.62
C PHE A 85 7.21 -9.34 18.62
N ILE A 86 7.15 -8.61 17.50
CA ILE A 86 8.20 -8.65 16.49
C ILE A 86 9.27 -7.60 16.82
N GLN A 87 10.54 -8.03 16.85
CA GLN A 87 11.68 -7.11 16.97
C GLN A 87 12.03 -6.43 15.63
N GLY A 88 11.98 -7.16 14.51
CA GLY A 88 12.29 -6.66 13.16
C GLY A 88 11.21 -5.77 12.51
N LYS A 89 10.79 -4.69 13.19
CA LYS A 89 9.73 -3.77 12.71
C LYS A 89 10.14 -2.97 11.48
N ASP A 90 11.42 -2.65 11.34
CA ASP A 90 12.03 -2.04 10.16
C ASP A 90 11.89 -2.93 8.92
N VAL A 91 12.09 -4.24 9.09
CA VAL A 91 11.89 -5.23 8.02
C VAL A 91 10.42 -5.27 7.61
N PHE A 92 9.50 -5.29 8.57
CA PHE A 92 8.07 -5.18 8.28
C PHE A 92 7.77 -3.90 7.49
N GLU A 93 8.29 -2.73 7.91
CA GLU A 93 8.07 -1.45 7.22
C GLU A 93 8.50 -1.52 5.75
N VAL A 94 9.66 -2.11 5.45
CA VAL A 94 10.18 -2.25 4.08
C VAL A 94 9.24 -3.07 3.21
N PHE A 95 8.79 -4.24 3.69
CA PHE A 95 7.86 -5.08 2.95
C PHE A 95 6.48 -4.44 2.82
N TYR A 96 5.95 -3.91 3.91
CA TYR A 96 4.64 -3.28 3.94
C TYR A 96 4.57 -2.06 3.01
N LYS A 97 5.59 -1.19 3.04
CA LYS A 97 5.70 -0.02 2.14
C LYS A 97 5.75 -0.42 0.67
N LYS A 98 6.55 -1.44 0.35
CA LYS A 98 6.66 -1.98 -1.03
C LYS A 98 5.31 -2.46 -1.55
N ASP A 99 4.57 -3.20 -0.73
CA ASP A 99 3.31 -3.78 -1.16
C ASP A 99 2.15 -2.76 -1.14
N LEU A 100 2.13 -1.83 -0.17
CA LEU A 100 1.22 -0.69 -0.18
C LEU A 100 1.41 0.16 -1.45
N ALA A 101 2.64 0.45 -1.85
CA ALA A 101 2.91 1.24 -3.06
C ALA A 101 2.27 0.61 -4.30
N LYS A 102 2.37 -0.73 -4.43
CA LYS A 102 1.71 -1.45 -5.53
C LYS A 102 0.19 -1.39 -5.43
N ARG A 103 -0.38 -1.53 -4.23
CA ARG A 103 -1.84 -1.48 -4.06
C ARG A 103 -2.40 -0.10 -4.42
N LEU A 104 -1.73 0.98 -3.99
CA LEU A 104 -2.11 2.35 -4.30
C LEU A 104 -1.97 2.68 -5.80
N LEU A 105 -0.83 2.39 -6.42
CA LEU A 105 -0.58 2.74 -7.82
C LEU A 105 -1.40 1.91 -8.81
N LEU A 106 -1.64 0.64 -8.49
CA LEU A 106 -2.37 -0.28 -9.37
C LEU A 106 -3.87 -0.35 -9.06
N GLY A 107 -4.36 0.44 -8.10
CA GLY A 107 -5.77 0.43 -7.69
C GLY A 107 -6.26 -0.93 -7.19
N ARG A 108 -5.40 -1.69 -6.49
CA ARG A 108 -5.68 -3.07 -6.06
C ARG A 108 -6.09 -3.20 -4.60
N SER A 109 -6.36 -2.10 -3.90
CA SER A 109 -6.86 -2.11 -2.52
C SER A 109 -8.34 -2.54 -2.48
N ALA A 110 -8.73 -3.26 -1.43
CA ALA A 110 -10.13 -3.62 -1.17
C ALA A 110 -10.98 -2.41 -0.83
N SER A 111 -10.49 -1.56 0.08
CA SER A 111 -11.11 -0.33 0.53
C SER A 111 -10.03 0.69 0.90
N VAL A 112 -10.27 1.97 0.60
CA VAL A 112 -9.36 3.06 1.01
C VAL A 112 -9.46 3.28 2.52
N ASP A 113 -10.65 3.13 3.10
CA ASP A 113 -10.88 3.34 4.52
C ASP A 113 -10.20 2.25 5.35
N ALA A 114 -10.25 1.00 4.89
CA ALA A 114 -9.49 -0.10 5.48
C ALA A 114 -7.98 0.19 5.55
N GLU A 115 -7.40 0.74 4.49
CA GLU A 115 -5.97 1.06 4.47
C GLU A 115 -5.64 2.23 5.44
N LYS A 116 -6.52 3.23 5.54
CA LYS A 116 -6.40 4.34 6.51
C LYS A 116 -6.51 3.84 7.96
N ILE A 117 -7.42 2.90 8.22
CA ILE A 117 -7.57 2.25 9.53
C ILE A 117 -6.30 1.49 9.91
N MET A 118 -5.77 0.65 9.00
CA MET A 118 -4.53 -0.09 9.27
C MET A 118 -3.34 0.86 9.54
N LEU A 119 -3.24 1.95 8.78
CA LEU A 119 -2.21 2.96 8.99
C LEU A 119 -2.34 3.65 10.36
N SER A 120 -3.57 3.96 10.78
CA SER A 120 -3.85 4.53 12.10
C SER A 120 -3.40 3.58 13.22
N LYS A 121 -3.71 2.29 13.10
CA LYS A 121 -3.26 1.28 14.08
C LYS A 121 -1.73 1.19 14.12
N LEU A 122 -1.05 1.14 12.98
CA LEU A 122 0.43 1.15 12.93
C LEU A 122 1.03 2.41 13.57
N ARG A 123 0.40 3.57 13.38
CA ARG A 123 0.82 4.83 14.01
C ARG A 123 0.65 4.79 15.53
N GLN A 124 -0.44 4.20 16.03
CA GLN A 124 -0.66 4.03 17.46
C GLN A 124 0.41 3.11 18.08
N GLU A 125 0.80 2.05 17.37
CA GLU A 125 1.76 1.05 17.86
C GLU A 125 3.22 1.50 17.81
N CYS A 126 3.63 2.17 16.72
CA CYS A 126 5.04 2.51 16.46
C CYS A 126 5.33 4.01 16.46
N GLY A 127 4.31 4.84 16.63
CA GLY A 127 4.42 6.30 16.57
C GLY A 127 4.47 6.87 15.16
N ALA A 128 4.37 8.19 15.08
CA ALA A 128 4.28 8.92 13.81
C ALA A 128 5.54 8.81 12.92
N GLY A 129 6.72 8.61 13.52
CA GLY A 129 7.96 8.46 12.76
C GLY A 129 7.96 7.22 11.87
N PHE A 130 7.35 6.13 12.34
CA PHE A 130 7.24 4.87 11.60
C PHE A 130 6.29 4.97 10.40
N THR A 131 5.15 5.65 10.58
CA THR A 131 4.13 5.77 9.53
C THR A 131 4.32 6.96 8.60
N GLN A 132 5.25 7.90 8.91
CA GLN A 132 5.46 9.13 8.15
C GLN A 132 5.52 8.92 6.64
N LYS A 133 6.28 7.91 6.19
CA LYS A 133 6.43 7.61 4.76
C LYS A 133 5.17 7.06 4.12
N LEU A 134 4.49 6.17 4.83
CA LEU A 134 3.22 5.58 4.40
C LEU A 134 2.13 6.65 4.29
N GLU A 135 2.05 7.56 5.27
CA GLU A 135 1.15 8.72 5.25
C GLU A 135 1.46 9.66 4.08
N GLY A 136 2.74 9.90 3.81
CA GLY A 136 3.19 10.65 2.64
C GLY A 136 2.70 10.05 1.32
N MET A 137 2.73 8.72 1.19
CA MET A 137 2.20 8.03 0.00
C MET A 137 0.70 8.26 -0.20
N PHE A 138 -0.11 8.26 0.86
CA PHE A 138 -1.54 8.59 0.75
C PHE A 138 -1.77 10.04 0.32
N LYS A 139 -1.01 10.97 0.91
CA LYS A 139 -1.10 12.39 0.56
C LYS A 139 -0.74 12.63 -0.91
N ASP A 140 0.31 11.97 -1.41
CA ASP A 140 0.69 12.02 -2.82
C ASP A 140 -0.43 11.48 -3.73
N MET A 141 -1.14 10.42 -3.32
CA MET A 141 -2.27 9.89 -4.09
C MET A 141 -3.46 10.85 -4.13
N GLU A 142 -3.76 11.55 -3.03
CA GLU A 142 -4.82 12.57 -2.99
C GLU A 142 -4.45 13.76 -3.88
N LEU A 143 -3.23 14.31 -3.74
CA LEU A 143 -2.72 15.40 -4.58
C LEU A 143 -2.68 15.02 -6.07
N SER A 144 -2.33 13.77 -6.39
CA SER A 144 -2.31 13.26 -7.76
C SER A 144 -3.70 13.25 -8.39
N LYS A 145 -4.75 12.94 -7.62
CA LYS A 145 -6.14 13.00 -8.11
C LYS A 145 -6.53 14.43 -8.48
N ASP A 146 -6.21 15.39 -7.61
CA ASP A 146 -6.49 16.81 -7.85
C ASP A 146 -5.73 17.34 -9.08
N LEU A 147 -4.44 16.98 -9.20
CA LEU A 147 -3.63 17.29 -10.38
C LEU A 147 -4.20 16.64 -11.65
N GLY A 148 -4.71 15.41 -11.55
CA GLY A 148 -5.36 14.73 -12.67
C GLY A 148 -6.62 15.45 -13.16
N VAL A 149 -7.47 15.95 -12.25
CA VAL A 149 -8.63 16.78 -12.60
C VAL A 149 -8.19 18.07 -13.28
N ALA A 150 -7.21 18.76 -12.69
CA ALA A 150 -6.68 20.01 -13.24
C ALA A 150 -6.03 19.82 -14.62
N PHE A 151 -5.33 18.69 -14.83
CA PHE A 151 -4.70 18.36 -16.12
C PHE A 151 -5.74 18.04 -17.19
N ARG A 152 -6.82 17.33 -16.85
CA ARG A 152 -7.94 17.10 -17.78
C ARG A 152 -8.58 18.42 -18.22
N ASN A 153 -8.84 19.33 -17.29
CA ASN A 153 -9.39 20.66 -17.61
C ASN A 153 -8.43 21.48 -18.49
N TYR A 154 -7.13 21.44 -18.19
CA TYR A 154 -6.10 22.06 -19.01
C TYR A 154 -6.08 21.51 -20.44
N THR A 155 -6.16 20.18 -20.59
CA THR A 155 -6.18 19.51 -21.89
C THR A 155 -7.43 19.88 -22.69
N LEU A 156 -8.62 19.88 -22.06
CA LEU A 156 -9.87 20.29 -22.70
C LEU A 156 -9.81 21.74 -23.20
N HIS A 157 -9.26 22.65 -22.39
CA HIS A 157 -9.07 24.04 -22.78
C HIS A 157 -8.13 24.18 -23.98
N GLU A 158 -6.96 23.56 -23.93
CA GLU A 158 -5.99 23.64 -25.05
C GLU A 158 -6.52 22.98 -26.33
N SER A 159 -7.31 21.90 -26.23
CA SER A 159 -8.02 21.31 -27.37
C SER A 159 -9.09 22.25 -27.94
N SER A 160 -9.83 22.97 -27.10
CA SER A 160 -10.84 23.95 -27.55
C SER A 160 -10.23 25.12 -28.33
N LEU A 161 -8.96 25.43 -28.05
CA LEU A 161 -8.19 26.45 -28.76
C LEU A 161 -7.53 25.92 -30.05
N GLY A 162 -7.75 24.66 -30.41
CA GLY A 162 -7.14 24.03 -31.59
C GLY A 162 -5.63 23.83 -31.48
N ARG A 163 -5.06 23.88 -30.26
CA ARG A 163 -3.61 23.80 -30.02
C ARG A 163 -3.11 22.37 -29.84
N LEU A 164 -4.01 21.42 -29.63
CA LEU A 164 -3.71 20.01 -29.43
C LEU A 164 -4.35 19.17 -30.54
N GLY A 165 -3.59 18.22 -31.07
CA GLY A 165 -4.10 17.15 -31.94
C GLY A 165 -4.72 16.00 -31.13
N GLU A 166 -4.90 14.83 -31.76
CA GLU A 166 -5.29 13.62 -31.03
C GLU A 166 -4.21 13.22 -30.02
N ILE A 167 -4.57 13.25 -28.73
CA ILE A 167 -3.70 12.86 -27.62
C ILE A 167 -4.33 11.68 -26.90
N VAL A 168 -3.49 10.71 -26.55
CA VAL A 168 -3.89 9.55 -25.75
C VAL A 168 -4.26 10.04 -24.35
N GLU A 169 -5.38 9.56 -23.82
CA GLU A 169 -5.75 9.83 -22.43
C GLU A 169 -4.67 9.26 -21.48
N CYS A 170 -4.16 10.11 -20.60
CA CYS A 170 -3.15 9.71 -19.60
C CYS A 170 -3.63 10.06 -18.20
N ASN A 171 -3.44 9.13 -17.28
CA ASN A 171 -3.56 9.37 -15.86
C ASN A 171 -2.16 9.33 -15.24
N VAL A 172 -1.78 10.39 -14.54
CA VAL A 172 -0.43 10.56 -13.99
C VAL A 172 -0.53 10.68 -12.47
N ASN A 173 0.22 9.83 -11.77
CA ASN A 173 0.44 9.96 -10.33
C ASN A 173 1.81 10.60 -10.08
N VAL A 174 1.82 11.69 -9.33
CA VAL A 174 3.04 12.40 -8.95
C VAL A 174 3.44 11.95 -7.54
N LEU A 175 4.66 11.41 -7.42
CA LEU A 175 5.14 10.74 -6.21
C LEU A 175 6.32 11.52 -5.63
N THR A 176 6.29 11.82 -4.33
CA THR A 176 7.37 12.52 -3.63
C THR A 176 8.54 11.56 -3.38
N MET A 177 9.72 11.86 -3.94
CA MET A 177 10.92 11.07 -3.70
C MET A 177 11.23 10.95 -2.20
N GLY A 178 11.59 9.76 -1.74
CA GLY A 178 11.87 9.47 -0.33
C GLY A 178 10.67 8.95 0.48
N GLN A 179 9.44 9.23 0.05
CA GLN A 179 8.24 8.64 0.65
C GLN A 179 7.96 7.23 0.10
N TRP A 180 8.23 7.04 -1.20
CA TRP A 180 7.98 5.80 -1.91
C TRP A 180 9.21 4.88 -1.90
N PRO A 181 9.04 3.57 -2.16
CA PRO A 181 10.16 2.67 -2.43
C PRO A 181 11.07 3.21 -3.53
N ALA A 182 12.37 2.89 -3.45
CA ALA A 182 13.29 3.20 -4.54
C ALA A 182 12.94 2.35 -5.77
N TYR A 183 12.83 3.00 -6.92
CA TYR A 183 12.60 2.36 -8.21
C TYR A 183 13.79 2.61 -9.12
N GLU A 184 14.31 1.54 -9.71
CA GLU A 184 15.35 1.64 -10.72
C GLU A 184 14.80 2.34 -11.96
N THR A 185 15.55 3.33 -12.42
CA THR A 185 15.27 4.03 -13.66
C THR A 185 15.63 3.12 -14.83
N VAL A 186 14.72 3.02 -15.79
CA VAL A 186 14.97 2.28 -17.04
C VAL A 186 14.71 3.20 -18.20
N GLN A 187 15.66 3.21 -19.14
CA GLN A 187 15.44 3.89 -20.41
C GLN A 187 14.59 3.00 -21.31
N VAL A 188 13.46 3.54 -21.75
CA VAL A 188 12.55 2.88 -22.69
C VAL A 188 12.25 3.84 -23.83
N THR A 189 12.19 3.30 -25.05
CA THR A 189 11.76 4.07 -26.21
C THR A 189 10.24 4.08 -26.25
N LEU A 190 9.63 5.19 -25.85
CA LEU A 190 8.18 5.36 -25.90
C LEU A 190 7.71 5.76 -27.32
N PRO A 191 6.55 5.25 -27.77
CA PRO A 191 5.87 5.75 -28.96
C PRO A 191 5.64 7.26 -28.91
N LYS A 192 5.64 7.91 -30.08
CA LYS A 192 5.49 9.37 -30.22
C LYS A 192 4.27 9.91 -29.48
N GLN A 193 3.15 9.18 -29.54
CA GLN A 193 1.88 9.57 -28.92
C GLN A 193 1.98 9.59 -27.39
N LEU A 194 2.68 8.63 -26.78
CA LEU A 194 2.89 8.63 -25.32
C LEU A 194 3.85 9.75 -24.93
N ASN A 195 4.95 9.95 -25.66
CA ASN A 195 5.88 11.05 -25.40
C ASN A 195 5.21 12.43 -25.47
N ALA A 196 4.32 12.65 -26.45
CA ALA A 196 3.57 13.91 -26.55
C ALA A 196 2.73 14.17 -25.29
N CYS A 197 2.10 13.13 -24.74
CA CYS A 197 1.34 13.23 -23.51
C CYS A 197 2.22 13.55 -22.28
N LEU A 198 3.38 12.89 -22.16
CA LEU A 198 4.33 13.15 -21.07
C LEU A 198 4.85 14.59 -21.12
N GLN A 199 5.23 15.08 -22.30
CA GLN A 199 5.69 16.46 -22.50
C GLN A 199 4.60 17.49 -22.19
N LEU A 200 3.35 17.20 -22.58
CA LEU A 200 2.22 18.05 -22.24
C LEU A 200 2.00 18.12 -20.71
N TYR A 201 2.12 16.98 -20.03
CA TYR A 201 2.02 16.92 -18.58
C TYR A 201 3.17 17.68 -17.89
N GLU A 202 4.40 17.55 -18.38
CA GLU A 202 5.56 18.32 -17.88
C GLU A 202 5.31 19.82 -17.99
N LYS A 203 4.87 20.31 -19.16
CA LYS A 203 4.52 21.72 -19.37
C LYS A 203 3.43 22.19 -18.40
N PHE A 204 2.39 21.38 -18.22
CA PHE A 204 1.33 21.66 -17.26
C PHE A 204 1.88 21.74 -15.82
N TYR A 205 2.72 20.79 -15.42
CA TYR A 205 3.28 20.71 -14.07
C TYR A 205 4.22 21.88 -13.78
N ASP A 206 5.14 22.18 -14.70
CA ASP A 206 6.12 23.27 -14.59
C ASP A 206 5.43 24.64 -14.47
N SER A 207 4.30 24.84 -15.15
CA SER A 207 3.52 26.09 -15.06
C SER A 207 2.93 26.36 -13.66
N ARG A 208 2.81 25.31 -12.82
CA ARG A 208 2.20 25.37 -11.49
C ARG A 208 3.21 25.18 -10.36
N HIS A 209 4.33 24.52 -10.65
CA HIS A 209 5.31 24.10 -9.65
C HIS A 209 6.72 24.53 -10.07
N THR A 210 7.08 25.76 -9.73
CA THR A 210 8.41 26.29 -9.97
C THR A 210 9.45 25.59 -9.09
N GLY A 211 10.62 25.30 -9.66
CA GLY A 211 11.76 24.70 -8.94
C GLY A 211 11.64 23.20 -8.69
N ARG A 212 10.67 22.50 -9.28
CA ARG A 212 10.55 21.03 -9.24
C ARG A 212 10.90 20.43 -10.59
N LYS A 213 11.35 19.18 -10.59
CA LYS A 213 11.64 18.41 -11.81
C LYS A 213 11.00 17.04 -11.71
N LEU A 214 10.23 16.66 -12.73
CA LEU A 214 9.65 15.32 -12.82
C LEU A 214 10.70 14.31 -13.29
N GLN A 215 10.58 13.09 -12.77
CA GLN A 215 11.32 11.93 -13.26
C GLN A 215 10.33 10.79 -13.50
N TRP A 216 10.15 10.44 -14.77
CA TRP A 216 9.23 9.37 -15.16
C TRP A 216 9.75 7.99 -14.75
N GLN A 217 8.85 7.14 -14.29
CA GLN A 217 9.12 5.77 -13.86
C GLN A 217 8.33 4.76 -14.72
N PRO A 218 8.85 4.36 -15.90
CA PRO A 218 8.11 3.52 -16.84
C PRO A 218 7.71 2.15 -16.28
N ARG A 219 8.50 1.60 -15.33
CA ARG A 219 8.21 0.31 -14.67
C ARG A 219 6.89 0.29 -13.88
N LEU A 220 6.41 1.47 -13.48
CA LEU A 220 5.15 1.63 -12.75
C LEU A 220 3.98 1.99 -13.68
N GLY A 221 4.28 2.26 -14.95
CA GLY A 221 3.27 2.59 -15.96
C GLY A 221 2.43 1.39 -16.33
N GLN A 222 1.16 1.64 -16.62
CA GLN A 222 0.23 0.69 -17.21
C GLN A 222 -0.46 1.37 -18.39
N CYS A 223 -0.86 0.58 -19.39
CA CYS A 223 -1.64 1.08 -20.51
C CYS A 223 -2.77 0.10 -20.85
N VAL A 224 -3.83 0.64 -21.45
CA VAL A 224 -4.93 -0.15 -21.99
C VAL A 224 -4.79 -0.14 -23.50
N LEU A 225 -4.70 -1.33 -24.10
CA LEU A 225 -4.55 -1.48 -25.54
C LEU A 225 -5.87 -1.97 -26.15
N LYS A 226 -6.34 -1.28 -27.19
CA LYS A 226 -7.42 -1.79 -28.04
C LYS A 226 -6.82 -2.63 -29.15
N ALA A 227 -7.16 -3.91 -29.18
CA ALA A 227 -6.73 -4.83 -30.23
C ALA A 227 -7.92 -5.23 -31.11
N ASN A 228 -7.75 -5.16 -32.42
CA ASN A 228 -8.75 -5.59 -33.40
C ASN A 228 -8.28 -6.91 -34.03
N PHE A 229 -9.01 -7.99 -33.75
CA PHE A 229 -8.71 -9.31 -34.28
C PHE A 229 -9.67 -9.70 -35.41
N ARG A 230 -9.26 -10.67 -36.23
CA ARG A 230 -10.17 -11.30 -37.20
C ARG A 230 -11.27 -12.08 -36.44
N PRO A 231 -12.50 -12.16 -36.97
CA PRO A 231 -13.56 -12.95 -36.36
C PRO A 231 -13.11 -14.40 -36.10
N GLY A 232 -13.40 -14.93 -34.91
CA GLY A 232 -13.09 -16.32 -34.53
C GLY A 232 -11.77 -16.55 -33.79
N VAL A 233 -10.90 -15.55 -33.65
CA VAL A 233 -9.66 -15.67 -32.87
C VAL A 233 -9.94 -15.41 -31.39
N ARG A 234 -9.63 -16.39 -30.51
CA ARG A 234 -9.65 -16.23 -29.05
C ARG A 234 -8.22 -16.03 -28.56
N LEU A 235 -8.01 -15.06 -27.67
CA LEU A 235 -6.78 -14.94 -26.90
C LEU A 235 -6.79 -16.07 -25.85
N ASN A 236 -5.86 -17.02 -25.98
CA ASN A 236 -5.59 -18.03 -24.94
C ASN A 236 -4.85 -17.40 -23.76
#